data_AF-A0A442FG21-F1
#
_entry.id   AF-A0A442FG21-F1
#
_cell.length_a   1.000
_cell.length_b   1.000
_cell.length_c   1.000
_cell.angle_alpha   90.00
_cell.angle_beta   90.00
_cell.angle_gamma   90.00
#
_symmetry.space_group_name_H-M   'P 1'
#
loop_
_entity.id
_entity.type
_entity.pdbx_description
1 polymer ?
#
loop_
_entity_poly.entity_id
_entity_poly.type
_entity_poly.pdbx_seq_one_letter_code
_entity_poly.pdbx_strand_id
1 'polypeptide(L)'
;MPIEAIVPRRLYRQVADQLRQLFDSGEYAAGDRLPTERELAERMGISRPTIREALIALEVEGRVRIRVGSGIYVTEPPRSAPLPSAGEGPFELLRAREFIEGAIAEEAAQHVKAEHIRILDKVLGRMDRQRHPTRTTISLDREFHTGVAAILGNAVLVRVVGDLFDQRMNPYFERLSSYFEDRTTWQAALEEHRAVRDALAAHDAGGAKAAMRHHLRLSQERFSRNFGEGSAVAETAGKKEPPIIHTE
;
A
#
# COMPACT_ATOMS: atom_id res chain seq x y z
N MET A 1 -20.38 -26.53 27.03
CA MET A 1 -19.84 -26.18 25.70
C MET A 1 -19.41 -24.73 25.73
N PRO A 2 -18.14 -24.38 25.49
CA PRO A 2 -17.79 -22.99 25.33
C PRO A 2 -18.40 -22.52 23.99
N ILE A 3 -19.24 -21.50 24.05
CA ILE A 3 -19.74 -20.82 22.86
C ILE A 3 -18.58 -19.97 22.35
N GLU A 4 -18.04 -20.31 21.19
CA GLU A 4 -17.00 -19.51 20.53
C GLU A 4 -17.65 -18.38 19.72
N ALA A 5 -17.01 -17.21 19.73
CA ALA A 5 -17.48 -16.07 18.96
C ALA A 5 -17.28 -16.32 17.46
N ILE A 6 -18.36 -16.24 16.70
CA ILE A 6 -18.31 -16.26 15.22
C ILE A 6 -17.80 -14.90 14.76
N VAL A 7 -16.52 -14.83 14.41
CA VAL A 7 -15.91 -13.63 13.82
C VAL A 7 -15.96 -13.74 12.29
N PRO A 8 -16.46 -12.74 11.55
CA PRO A 8 -16.40 -12.71 10.09
C PRO A 8 -14.95 -12.90 9.62
N ARG A 9 -14.69 -13.94 8.83
CA ARG A 9 -13.34 -14.19 8.29
C ARG A 9 -13.09 -13.32 7.07
N ARG A 10 -12.13 -12.41 7.17
CA ARG A 10 -11.66 -11.56 6.07
C ARG A 10 -11.19 -12.42 4.89
N LEU A 11 -11.52 -12.02 3.66
CA LEU A 11 -11.31 -12.85 2.46
C LEU A 11 -9.83 -13.19 2.23
N TYR A 12 -8.92 -12.23 2.38
CA TYR A 12 -7.48 -12.49 2.23
C TYR A 12 -6.96 -13.53 3.24
N ARG A 13 -7.55 -13.61 4.44
CA ARG A 13 -7.16 -14.60 5.45
C ARG A 13 -7.61 -16.00 5.04
N GLN A 14 -8.79 -16.11 4.44
CA GLN A 14 -9.25 -17.38 3.90
C GLN A 14 -8.33 -17.88 2.78
N VAL A 15 -7.87 -16.96 1.92
CA VAL A 15 -6.86 -17.27 0.90
C VAL A 15 -5.53 -17.71 1.54
N ALA A 16 -5.06 -16.97 2.55
CA ALA A 16 -3.83 -17.32 3.26
C ALA A 16 -3.95 -18.67 4.00
N ASP A 17 -5.10 -18.95 4.62
CA ASP A 17 -5.41 -20.24 5.26
C ASP A 17 -5.36 -21.38 4.25
N GLN A 18 -6.00 -21.21 3.08
CA GLN A 18 -6.01 -22.22 2.03
C GLN A 18 -4.60 -22.49 1.48
N LEU A 19 -3.81 -21.44 1.23
CA LEU A 19 -2.42 -21.59 0.82
C LEU A 19 -1.57 -22.26 1.90
N ARG A 20 -1.76 -21.91 3.19
CA ARG A 20 -1.09 -22.59 4.30
C ARG A 20 -1.39 -24.09 4.31
N GLN A 21 -2.64 -24.48 4.11
CA GLN A 21 -3.01 -25.90 4.05
C GLN A 21 -2.30 -26.64 2.91
N LEU A 22 -2.15 -26.01 1.74
CA LEU A 22 -1.41 -26.60 0.62
C LEU A 22 0.08 -26.73 0.90
N PHE A 23 0.67 -25.80 1.66
CA PHE A 23 2.08 -25.90 2.07
C PHE A 23 2.25 -26.99 3.13
N ASP A 24 1.36 -27.05 4.12
CA ASP A 24 1.40 -28.03 5.21
C ASP A 24 1.10 -29.45 4.72
N SER A 25 0.31 -29.61 3.65
CA SER A 25 0.06 -30.91 3.01
C SER A 25 1.20 -31.38 2.09
N GLY A 26 2.17 -30.51 1.79
CA GLY A 26 3.27 -30.79 0.88
C GLY A 26 2.91 -30.73 -0.60
N GLU A 27 1.74 -30.18 -0.97
CA GLU A 27 1.38 -29.94 -2.39
C GLU A 27 2.34 -28.92 -3.03
N TYR A 28 2.84 -27.99 -2.23
CA TYR A 28 3.99 -27.16 -2.56
C TYR A 28 5.09 -27.34 -1.52
N ALA A 29 6.25 -27.82 -1.95
CA ALA A 29 7.43 -27.97 -1.12
C ALA A 29 8.21 -26.66 -0.99
N ALA A 30 9.07 -26.57 0.04
CA ALA A 30 9.96 -25.43 0.19
C ALA A 30 10.89 -25.29 -1.03
N GLY A 31 10.96 -24.07 -1.57
CA GLY A 31 11.68 -23.78 -2.82
C GLY A 31 10.78 -23.78 -4.06
N ASP A 32 9.59 -24.37 -4.00
CA ASP A 32 8.66 -24.38 -5.13
C ASP A 32 8.18 -22.97 -5.46
N ARG A 33 8.01 -22.73 -6.77
CA ARG A 33 7.44 -21.48 -7.28
C ARG A 33 5.92 -21.60 -7.31
N LEU A 34 5.23 -20.70 -6.63
CA LEU A 34 3.76 -20.60 -6.70
C LEU A 34 3.31 -20.07 -8.07
N PRO A 35 2.06 -20.38 -8.48
CA PRO A 35 1.43 -19.70 -9.60
C PRO A 35 1.48 -18.18 -9.42
N THR A 36 1.48 -17.46 -10.53
CA THR A 36 1.46 -15.99 -10.50
C THR A 36 0.20 -15.47 -9.80
N GLU A 37 0.25 -14.23 -9.32
CA GLU A 37 -0.89 -13.58 -8.68
C GLU A 37 -2.15 -13.59 -9.57
N ARG A 38 -1.95 -13.46 -10.89
CA ARG A 38 -3.04 -13.50 -11.87
C ARG A 38 -3.67 -14.89 -11.93
N GLU A 39 -2.85 -15.93 -12.00
CA GLU A 39 -3.34 -17.32 -12.04
C GLU A 39 -4.01 -17.71 -10.73
N LEU A 40 -3.48 -17.29 -9.58
CA LEU A 40 -4.11 -17.51 -8.28
C LEU A 40 -5.47 -16.80 -8.19
N ALA A 41 -5.55 -15.55 -8.66
CA ALA A 41 -6.80 -14.78 -8.71
C ALA A 41 -7.85 -15.46 -9.60
N GLU A 42 -7.45 -15.93 -10.79
CA GLU A 42 -8.31 -16.65 -11.73
C GLU A 42 -8.79 -17.99 -11.15
N ARG A 43 -7.89 -18.78 -10.55
CA ARG A 43 -8.21 -20.10 -9.96
C ARG A 43 -9.13 -19.99 -8.74
N MET A 44 -8.96 -18.95 -7.92
CA MET A 44 -9.72 -18.76 -6.69
C MET A 44 -10.96 -17.89 -6.89
N GLY A 45 -11.14 -17.25 -8.05
CA GLY A 45 -12.24 -16.33 -8.32
C GLY A 45 -12.20 -15.06 -7.45
N ILE A 46 -11.00 -14.63 -7.04
CA ILE A 46 -10.80 -13.54 -6.07
C ILE A 46 -10.01 -12.40 -6.73
N SER A 47 -10.23 -11.17 -6.28
CA SER A 47 -9.53 -10.00 -6.80
C SER A 47 -8.01 -10.10 -6.56
N ARG A 48 -7.21 -9.66 -7.53
CA ARG A 48 -5.74 -9.64 -7.43
C ARG A 48 -5.21 -8.90 -6.19
N PRO A 49 -5.76 -7.73 -5.78
CA PRO A 49 -5.36 -7.09 -4.53
C PRO A 49 -5.54 -7.98 -3.30
N THR A 50 -6.63 -8.75 -3.23
CA THR A 50 -6.89 -9.68 -2.12
C THR A 50 -5.91 -10.86 -2.13
N ILE A 51 -5.57 -11.40 -3.31
CA ILE A 51 -4.53 -12.43 -3.43
C ILE A 51 -3.18 -11.89 -2.96
N ARG A 52 -2.81 -10.68 -3.40
CA ARG A 52 -1.57 -10.02 -2.98
C ARG A 52 -1.50 -9.85 -1.47
N GLU A 53 -2.59 -9.40 -0.87
CA GLU A 53 -2.69 -9.22 0.56
C GLU A 53 -2.44 -10.53 1.32
N ALA A 54 -3.02 -11.64 0.83
CA ALA A 54 -2.77 -12.97 1.38
C ALA A 54 -1.30 -13.40 1.24
N LEU A 55 -0.69 -13.14 0.09
CA LEU A 55 0.73 -13.48 -0.16
C LEU A 55 1.68 -12.67 0.71
N ILE A 56 1.40 -11.39 0.95
CA ILE A 56 2.19 -10.56 1.88
C ILE A 56 2.02 -11.06 3.30
N ALA A 57 0.80 -11.45 3.69
CA ALA A 57 0.58 -12.05 5.00
C ALA A 57 1.42 -13.32 5.19
N LEU A 58 1.44 -14.20 4.19
CA LEU A 58 2.26 -15.41 4.18
C LEU A 58 3.76 -15.10 4.16
N GLU A 59 4.20 -14.02 3.51
CA GLU A 59 5.61 -13.62 3.54
C GLU A 59 6.03 -13.11 4.92
N VAL A 60 5.19 -12.31 5.59
CA VAL A 60 5.43 -11.85 6.96
C VAL A 60 5.47 -13.04 7.93
N GLU A 61 4.67 -14.08 7.69
CA GLU A 61 4.71 -15.36 8.41
C GLU A 61 5.95 -16.21 8.07
N GLY A 62 6.73 -15.84 7.05
CA GLY A 62 7.87 -16.62 6.57
C GLY A 62 7.50 -17.91 5.84
N ARG A 63 6.26 -18.03 5.36
CA ARG A 63 5.75 -19.17 4.58
C ARG A 63 6.08 -19.07 3.09
N VAL A 64 6.25 -17.85 2.60
CA VAL A 64 6.69 -17.58 1.24
C VAL A 64 7.74 -16.48 1.21
N ARG A 65 8.45 -16.34 0.09
CA ARG A 65 9.31 -15.22 -0.22
C ARG A 65 8.93 -14.64 -1.57
N ILE A 66 8.66 -13.34 -1.58
CA ILE A 66 8.30 -12.61 -2.78
C ILE A 66 9.57 -12.04 -3.39
N ARG A 67 9.85 -12.36 -4.66
CA ARG A 67 10.97 -11.81 -5.42
C ARG A 67 10.42 -10.99 -6.57
N VAL A 68 10.47 -9.67 -6.43
CA VAL A 68 9.97 -8.74 -7.46
C VAL A 68 10.64 -9.04 -8.81
N GLY A 69 9.83 -9.23 -9.85
CA GLY A 69 10.25 -9.63 -11.21
C GLY A 69 10.52 -11.13 -11.40
N SER A 70 10.68 -11.91 -10.33
CA SER A 70 11.08 -13.32 -10.40
C SER A 70 9.97 -14.30 -10.01
N GLY A 71 9.03 -13.90 -9.13
CA GLY A 71 7.92 -14.73 -8.68
C GLY A 71 7.88 -14.94 -7.17
N ILE A 72 7.03 -15.85 -6.73
CA ILE A 72 6.77 -16.13 -5.31
C ILE A 72 7.20 -17.57 -5.03
N TYR A 73 7.98 -17.78 -3.97
CA TYR A 73 8.58 -19.07 -3.65
C TYR A 73 8.17 -19.51 -2.25
N VAL A 74 7.82 -20.78 -2.06
CA VAL A 74 7.49 -21.33 -0.74
C VAL A 74 8.75 -21.45 0.10
N THR A 75 8.65 -21.16 1.40
CA THR A 75 9.75 -21.24 2.36
C THR A 75 9.35 -22.06 3.57
N GLU A 76 10.34 -22.70 4.21
CA GLU A 76 10.11 -23.27 5.54
C GLU A 76 9.99 -22.14 6.57
N PRO A 77 8.90 -22.08 7.34
CA PRO A 77 8.74 -21.05 8.36
C PRO A 77 9.78 -21.24 9.47
N PRO A 78 10.33 -20.16 10.05
CA PRO A 78 11.15 -20.27 11.24
C PRO A 78 10.33 -20.89 12.40
N ARG A 79 10.99 -21.62 13.31
CA ARG A 79 10.36 -22.30 14.47
C ARG A 79 9.50 -21.37 15.36
N SER A 80 9.64 -20.05 15.23
CA SER A 80 8.83 -19.03 15.88
C SER A 80 8.39 -17.98 14.85
N ALA A 81 7.42 -18.32 13.99
CA ALA A 81 6.77 -17.32 13.15
C ALA A 81 5.78 -16.49 14.00
N PRO A 82 5.73 -15.15 13.84
CA PRO A 82 4.71 -14.33 14.47
C PRO A 82 3.31 -14.80 14.06
N LEU A 83 2.38 -14.86 15.01
CA LEU A 83 0.97 -15.11 14.70
C LEU A 83 0.42 -13.99 13.82
N PRO A 84 -0.56 -14.28 12.94
CA PRO A 84 -1.16 -13.25 12.13
C PRO A 84 -1.78 -12.15 12.98
N SER A 85 -1.35 -10.89 12.78
CA SER A 85 -1.90 -9.74 13.50
C SER A 85 -3.38 -9.60 13.19
N ALA A 86 -4.22 -9.30 14.18
CA ALA A 86 -5.68 -9.18 14.06
C ALA A 86 -6.17 -7.97 13.21
N GLY A 87 -5.26 -7.18 12.63
CA GLY A 87 -5.56 -5.95 11.89
C GLY A 87 -6.26 -6.13 10.54
N GLU A 88 -7.04 -5.12 10.15
CA GLU A 88 -7.67 -5.00 8.82
C GLU A 88 -6.63 -4.97 7.71
N GLY A 89 -7.09 -5.38 6.53
CA GLY A 89 -6.25 -5.41 5.35
C GLY A 89 -5.82 -4.04 4.87
N PRO A 90 -4.59 -3.86 4.33
CA PRO A 90 -4.15 -2.59 3.78
C PRO A 90 -5.12 -2.03 2.74
N PHE A 91 -5.71 -2.87 1.88
CA PHE A 91 -6.62 -2.42 0.83
C PHE A 91 -8.02 -2.04 1.35
N GLU A 92 -8.54 -2.73 2.36
CA GLU A 92 -9.80 -2.35 3.01
C GLU A 92 -9.63 -1.02 3.75
N LEU A 93 -8.53 -0.87 4.49
CA LEU A 93 -8.17 0.35 5.19
C LEU A 93 -8.03 1.54 4.23
N LEU A 94 -7.32 1.36 3.11
CA LEU A 94 -7.15 2.39 2.09
C LEU A 94 -8.46 2.86 1.48
N ARG A 95 -9.40 1.93 1.22
CA ARG A 95 -10.74 2.29 0.71
C ARG A 95 -11.59 3.02 1.75
N ALA A 96 -11.50 2.62 3.02
CA ALA A 96 -12.18 3.33 4.11
C ALA A 96 -11.65 4.77 4.22
N ARG A 97 -10.33 4.94 4.17
CA ARG A 97 -9.67 6.24 4.14
C ARG A 97 -10.12 7.07 2.93
N GLU A 98 -10.15 6.49 1.72
CA GLU A 98 -10.59 7.20 0.50
C GLU A 98 -12.00 7.79 0.67
N PHE A 99 -12.92 7.01 1.23
CA PHE A 99 -14.29 7.44 1.46
C PHE A 99 -14.38 8.53 2.54
N ILE A 100 -13.78 8.29 3.71
CA ILE A 100 -13.90 9.16 4.89
C ILE A 100 -13.14 10.47 4.66
N GLU A 101 -11.88 10.39 4.25
CA GLU A 101 -11.04 11.57 4.09
C GLU A 101 -11.45 12.41 2.89
N GLY A 102 -12.02 11.81 1.84
CA GLY A 102 -12.62 12.55 0.74
C GLY A 102 -13.78 13.43 1.21
N ALA A 103 -14.68 12.89 2.04
CA ALA A 103 -15.79 13.67 2.61
C ALA A 103 -15.30 14.75 3.59
N ILE A 104 -14.27 14.43 4.39
CA ILE A 104 -13.65 15.42 5.29
C ILE A 104 -13.02 16.57 4.50
N ALA A 105 -12.31 16.28 3.41
CA ALA A 105 -11.70 17.31 2.58
C ALA A 105 -12.74 18.22 1.90
N GLU A 106 -13.85 17.63 1.44
CA GLU A 106 -15.00 18.37 0.89
C GLU A 106 -15.56 19.39 1.87
N GLU A 107 -15.86 18.95 3.10
CA GLU A 107 -16.38 19.82 4.15
C GLU A 107 -15.31 20.83 4.58
N ALA A 108 -14.06 20.40 4.74
CA ALA A 108 -12.96 21.26 5.19
C ALA A 108 -12.74 22.45 4.26
N ALA A 109 -12.91 22.29 2.94
CA ALA A 109 -12.81 23.39 1.98
C ALA A 109 -13.80 24.54 2.26
N GLN A 110 -14.94 24.26 2.88
CA GLN A 110 -15.95 25.27 3.21
C GLN A 110 -15.59 26.09 4.46
N HIS A 111 -14.81 25.50 5.38
CA HIS A 111 -14.44 26.11 6.68
C HIS A 111 -12.97 26.54 6.77
N VAL A 112 -12.19 26.28 5.72
CA VAL A 112 -10.76 26.59 5.67
C VAL A 112 -10.50 28.09 5.81
N LYS A 113 -9.37 28.42 6.43
CA LYS A 113 -8.91 29.79 6.67
C LYS A 113 -7.44 29.88 6.28
N ALA A 114 -6.95 31.09 6.09
CA ALA A 114 -5.53 31.34 5.77
C ALA A 114 -4.56 30.78 6.82
N GLU A 115 -4.97 30.64 8.09
CA GLU A 115 -4.17 29.97 9.12
C GLU A 115 -4.04 28.46 8.91
N HIS A 116 -5.11 27.80 8.48
CA HIS A 116 -5.11 26.36 8.18
C HIS A 116 -4.18 26.06 7.00
N ILE A 117 -4.26 26.84 5.92
CA ILE A 117 -3.36 26.67 4.77
C ILE A 117 -1.89 26.86 5.16
N ARG A 118 -1.57 27.87 5.99
CA ARG A 118 -0.22 28.07 6.51
C ARG A 118 0.29 26.88 7.34
N ILE A 119 -0.58 26.18 8.06
CA ILE A 119 -0.22 24.96 8.80
C ILE A 119 0.10 23.84 7.81
N LEU A 120 -0.77 23.59 6.83
CA LEU A 120 -0.54 22.56 5.80
C LEU A 120 0.73 22.84 5.00
N ASP A 121 1.01 24.10 4.64
CA ASP A 121 2.24 24.50 3.95
C ASP A 121 3.51 24.17 4.73
N LYS A 122 3.49 24.33 6.06
CA LYS A 122 4.63 23.95 6.91
C LYS A 122 4.86 22.45 6.89
N VAL A 123 3.78 21.64 6.89
CA VAL A 123 3.87 20.18 6.79
C VAL A 123 4.46 19.79 5.43
N LEU A 124 3.91 20.32 4.33
CA LEU A 124 4.38 20.06 2.98
C LEU A 124 5.85 20.50 2.78
N GLY A 125 6.24 21.63 3.33
CA GLY A 125 7.65 22.08 3.30
C GLY A 125 8.59 21.17 4.09
N ARG A 126 8.12 20.54 5.17
CA ARG A 126 8.89 19.51 5.90
C ARG A 126 8.97 18.20 5.13
N MET A 127 7.90 17.83 4.41
CA MET A 127 7.85 16.64 3.53
C MET A 127 8.81 16.76 2.34
N ASP A 128 8.84 17.93 1.69
CA ASP A 128 9.69 18.24 0.53
C ASP A 128 11.20 18.13 0.83
N ARG A 129 11.58 18.42 2.07
CA ARG A 129 12.98 18.31 2.55
C ARG A 129 13.44 16.87 2.76
N GLN A 130 12.53 15.89 2.75
CA GLN A 130 12.87 14.48 2.94
C GLN A 130 13.28 13.86 1.60
N ARG A 131 14.44 13.20 1.56
CA ARG A 131 14.98 12.60 0.32
C ARG A 131 14.45 11.20 0.02
N HIS A 132 13.94 10.50 1.03
CA HIS A 132 13.42 9.14 0.93
C HIS A 132 12.36 8.90 2.03
N PRO A 133 11.39 8.00 1.80
CA PRO A 133 10.53 7.47 2.84
C PRO A 133 11.32 7.02 4.08
N THR A 134 10.96 7.53 5.25
CA THR A 134 11.49 7.16 6.57
C THR A 134 10.33 7.17 7.58
N ARG A 135 10.56 6.74 8.82
CA ARG A 135 9.56 6.95 9.88
C ARG A 135 9.12 8.42 10.01
N THR A 136 10.02 9.35 9.71
CA THR A 136 9.71 10.79 9.69
C THR A 136 8.73 11.15 8.56
N THR A 137 8.85 10.56 7.37
CA THR A 137 7.91 10.85 6.27
C THR A 137 6.52 10.34 6.58
N ILE A 138 6.40 9.15 7.18
CA ILE A 138 5.12 8.58 7.62
C ILE A 138 4.45 9.49 8.67
N SER A 139 5.24 10.02 9.62
CA SER A 139 4.72 10.97 10.61
C SER A 139 4.23 12.27 9.98
N LEU A 140 4.91 12.78 8.95
CA LEU A 140 4.51 14.01 8.25
C LEU A 140 3.27 13.79 7.39
N ASP A 141 3.16 12.63 6.76
CA ASP A 141 1.98 12.19 6.01
C ASP A 141 0.76 12.16 6.94
N ARG A 142 0.89 11.51 8.12
CA ARG A 142 -0.13 11.53 9.17
C ARG A 142 -0.50 12.95 9.61
N GLU A 143 0.49 13.81 9.81
CA GLU A 143 0.31 15.21 10.22
C GLU A 143 -0.51 15.99 9.17
N PHE A 144 -0.28 15.74 7.87
CA PHE A 144 -1.05 16.36 6.80
C PHE A 144 -2.53 15.93 6.85
N HIS A 145 -2.80 14.63 6.85
CA HIS A 145 -4.15 14.08 6.84
C HIS A 145 -4.97 14.51 8.08
N THR A 146 -4.38 14.42 9.26
CA THR A 146 -5.01 14.91 10.50
C THR A 146 -5.16 16.44 10.53
N GLY A 147 -4.24 17.17 9.89
CA GLY A 147 -4.34 18.62 9.70
C GLY A 147 -5.54 19.03 8.84
N VAL A 148 -5.85 18.30 7.77
CA VAL A 148 -7.07 18.53 6.97
C VAL A 148 -8.32 18.30 7.82
N ALA A 149 -8.37 17.21 8.59
CA ALA A 149 -9.50 16.96 9.50
C ALA A 149 -9.64 18.03 10.60
N ALA A 150 -8.54 18.59 11.08
CA ALA A 150 -8.53 19.60 12.14
C ALA A 150 -9.17 20.93 11.71
N ILE A 151 -9.25 21.21 10.40
CA ILE A 151 -9.94 22.39 9.85
C ILE A 151 -11.40 22.48 10.36
N LEU A 152 -12.04 21.32 10.56
CA LEU A 152 -13.43 21.22 10.98
C LEU A 152 -13.63 21.45 12.49
N GLY A 153 -12.56 21.64 13.26
CA GLY A 153 -12.64 21.84 14.72
C GLY A 153 -13.24 20.64 15.47
N ASN A 154 -13.31 19.47 14.85
CA ASN A 154 -13.91 18.27 15.41
C ASN A 154 -12.85 17.25 15.79
N ALA A 155 -12.56 17.14 17.10
CA ALA A 155 -11.53 16.23 17.61
C ALA A 155 -11.84 14.74 17.35
N VAL A 156 -13.11 14.37 17.16
CA VAL A 156 -13.49 13.00 16.79
C VAL A 156 -13.03 12.68 15.37
N LEU A 157 -13.20 13.60 14.42
CA LEU A 157 -12.75 13.39 13.05
C LEU A 157 -11.22 13.29 12.96
N VAL A 158 -10.51 14.15 13.71
CA VAL A 158 -9.04 14.08 13.81
C VAL A 158 -8.58 12.72 14.34
N ARG A 159 -9.25 12.22 15.39
CA ARG A 159 -8.96 10.90 15.97
C ARG A 159 -9.26 9.77 14.99
N VAL A 160 -10.42 9.77 14.33
CA VAL A 160 -10.78 8.74 13.35
C VAL A 160 -9.75 8.69 12.21
N VAL A 161 -9.37 9.84 11.65
CA VAL A 161 -8.34 9.90 10.59
C VAL A 161 -6.99 9.41 11.12
N GLY A 162 -6.59 9.84 12.32
CA GLY A 162 -5.36 9.39 12.97
C GLY A 162 -5.33 7.88 13.20
N ASP A 163 -6.40 7.30 13.75
CA ASP A 163 -6.52 5.88 14.05
C ASP A 163 -6.48 5.04 12.75
N LEU A 164 -7.19 5.46 11.71
CA LEU A 164 -7.15 4.81 10.39
C LEU A 164 -5.75 4.93 9.75
N PHE A 165 -5.06 6.05 9.95
CA PHE A 165 -3.70 6.21 9.47
C PHE A 165 -2.75 5.26 10.21
N ASP A 166 -2.82 5.20 11.54
CA ASP A 166 -1.91 4.43 12.38
C ASP A 166 -2.04 2.91 12.18
N GLN A 167 -3.18 2.43 11.68
CA GLN A 167 -3.32 1.04 11.25
C GLN A 167 -2.40 0.66 10.08
N ARG A 168 -1.86 1.65 9.34
CA ARG A 168 -0.77 1.44 8.36
C ARG A 168 0.58 1.14 9.00
N MET A 169 0.73 1.24 10.32
CA MET A 169 1.98 0.90 11.01
C MET A 169 2.07 -0.59 11.37
N ASN A 170 1.22 -1.45 10.78
CA ASN A 170 1.30 -2.88 10.99
C ASN A 170 2.43 -3.51 10.15
N PRO A 171 3.01 -4.65 10.58
CA PRO A 171 4.11 -5.30 9.86
C PRO A 171 3.80 -5.68 8.40
N TYR A 172 2.53 -5.91 8.07
CA TYR A 172 2.10 -6.21 6.69
C TYR A 172 2.24 -4.99 5.79
N PHE A 173 1.83 -3.83 6.27
CA PHE A 173 1.91 -2.57 5.55
C PHE A 173 3.37 -2.12 5.44
N GLU A 174 4.17 -2.26 6.50
CA GLU A 174 5.62 -1.98 6.43
C GLU A 174 6.31 -2.85 5.37
N ARG A 175 5.99 -4.14 5.32
CA ARG A 175 6.53 -5.05 4.29
C ARG A 175 6.07 -4.66 2.90
N LEU A 176 4.78 -4.34 2.73
CA LEU A 176 4.20 -3.89 1.47
C LEU A 176 4.83 -2.57 0.97
N SER A 177 4.97 -1.58 1.84
CA SER A 177 5.65 -0.31 1.52
C SER A 177 7.10 -0.52 1.10
N SER A 178 7.82 -1.46 1.71
CA SER A 178 9.23 -1.73 1.34
C SER A 178 9.44 -2.15 -0.12
N TYR A 179 8.40 -2.63 -0.81
CA TYR A 179 8.48 -3.04 -2.21
C TYR A 179 8.18 -1.92 -3.21
N PHE A 180 7.38 -0.93 -2.81
CA PHE A 180 6.74 -0.02 -3.77
C PHE A 180 6.90 1.46 -3.42
N GLU A 181 7.43 1.77 -2.24
CA GLU A 181 7.80 3.12 -1.87
C GLU A 181 9.28 3.37 -2.13
N ASP A 182 9.54 4.42 -2.89
CA ASP A 182 10.84 4.93 -3.27
C ASP A 182 10.79 6.46 -3.33
N ARG A 183 11.89 7.08 -3.76
CA ARG A 183 11.93 8.53 -3.90
C ARG A 183 10.93 9.07 -4.93
N THR A 184 10.68 8.34 -6.02
CA THR A 184 9.80 8.81 -7.11
C THR A 184 8.34 8.81 -6.68
N THR A 185 7.92 7.75 -6.00
CA THR A 185 6.58 7.59 -5.44
C THR A 185 6.33 8.55 -4.28
N TRP A 186 7.36 8.87 -3.49
CA TRP A 186 7.28 9.93 -2.48
C TRP A 186 7.05 11.32 -3.10
N GLN A 187 7.80 11.67 -4.15
CA GLN A 187 7.60 12.94 -4.85
C GLN A 187 6.21 13.03 -5.47
N ALA A 188 5.73 11.94 -6.08
CA ALA A 188 4.36 11.89 -6.59
C ALA A 188 3.32 12.11 -5.48
N ALA A 189 3.46 11.44 -4.33
CA ALA A 189 2.56 11.64 -3.19
C ALA A 189 2.60 13.09 -2.67
N LEU A 190 3.77 13.74 -2.69
CA LEU A 190 3.87 15.16 -2.29
C LEU A 190 3.10 16.09 -3.24
N GLU A 191 3.18 15.88 -4.56
CA GLU A 191 2.39 16.67 -5.52
C GLU A 191 0.88 16.43 -5.34
N GLU A 192 0.48 15.20 -5.03
CA GLU A 192 -0.91 14.86 -4.74
C GLU A 192 -1.41 15.60 -3.48
N HIS A 193 -0.60 15.70 -2.42
CA HIS A 193 -0.95 16.49 -1.25
C HIS A 193 -1.05 17.99 -1.54
N ARG A 194 -0.17 18.52 -2.41
CA ARG A 194 -0.25 19.92 -2.87
C ARG A 194 -1.57 20.18 -3.59
N ALA A 195 -2.03 19.26 -4.44
CA ALA A 195 -3.32 19.39 -5.12
C ALA A 195 -4.49 19.45 -4.13
N VAL A 196 -4.48 18.64 -3.06
CA VAL A 196 -5.48 18.72 -1.98
C VAL A 196 -5.44 20.09 -1.31
N ARG A 197 -4.25 20.55 -0.93
CA ARG A 197 -4.05 21.85 -0.28
C ARG A 197 -4.52 23.00 -1.17
N ASP A 198 -4.26 22.95 -2.48
CA ASP A 198 -4.63 24.00 -3.43
C ASP A 198 -6.14 24.09 -3.58
N ALA A 199 -6.82 22.95 -3.68
CA ALA A 199 -8.28 22.92 -3.72
C ALA A 199 -8.91 23.44 -2.41
N LEU A 200 -8.32 23.11 -1.25
CA LEU A 200 -8.72 23.69 0.03
C LEU A 200 -8.52 25.22 0.01
N ALA A 201 -7.36 25.72 -0.42
CA ALA A 201 -7.08 27.16 -0.46
C ALA A 201 -8.02 27.94 -1.41
N ALA A 202 -8.49 27.28 -2.47
CA ALA A 202 -9.45 27.83 -3.41
C ALA A 202 -10.92 27.75 -2.93
N HIS A 203 -11.18 27.18 -1.74
CA HIS A 203 -12.52 26.85 -1.25
C HIS A 203 -13.32 25.96 -2.22
N ASP A 204 -12.62 25.15 -3.02
CA ASP A 204 -13.23 24.23 -3.97
C ASP A 204 -13.52 22.89 -3.29
N ALA A 205 -14.71 22.76 -2.71
CA ALA A 205 -15.15 21.54 -2.03
C ALA A 205 -15.13 20.30 -2.93
N GLY A 206 -15.58 20.44 -4.18
CA GLY A 206 -15.56 19.34 -5.15
C GLY A 206 -14.14 18.93 -5.52
N GLY A 207 -13.28 19.93 -5.77
CA GLY A 207 -11.86 19.73 -6.05
C GLY A 207 -11.12 19.07 -4.89
N ALA A 208 -11.37 19.50 -3.65
CA ALA A 208 -10.70 18.97 -2.46
C ALA A 208 -11.05 17.49 -2.23
N LYS A 209 -12.33 17.14 -2.39
CA LYS A 209 -12.80 15.75 -2.37
C LYS A 209 -12.12 14.92 -3.44
N ALA A 210 -12.15 15.39 -4.69
CA ALA A 210 -11.60 14.66 -5.83
C ALA A 210 -10.10 14.44 -5.67
N ALA A 211 -9.35 15.47 -5.25
CA ALA A 211 -7.92 15.39 -5.01
C ALA A 211 -7.57 14.40 -3.90
N MET A 212 -8.28 14.42 -2.76
CA MET A 212 -8.02 13.50 -1.64
C MET A 212 -8.31 12.06 -2.02
N ARG A 213 -9.41 11.81 -2.73
CA ARG A 213 -9.73 10.48 -3.25
C ARG A 213 -8.70 10.00 -4.26
N HIS A 214 -8.27 10.87 -5.16
CA HIS A 214 -7.26 10.55 -6.16
C HIS A 214 -5.93 10.19 -5.50
N HIS A 215 -5.48 10.97 -4.53
CA HIS A 215 -4.29 10.70 -3.72
C HIS A 215 -4.34 9.30 -3.07
N LEU A 216 -5.44 8.98 -2.38
CA LEU A 216 -5.59 7.70 -1.67
C LEU A 216 -5.71 6.52 -2.63
N ARG A 217 -6.37 6.72 -3.78
CA ARG A 217 -6.42 5.74 -4.85
C ARG A 217 -5.04 5.50 -5.47
N LEU A 218 -4.25 6.53 -5.73
CA LEU A 218 -2.88 6.38 -6.24
C LEU A 218 -1.96 5.71 -5.21
N SER A 219 -2.14 6.01 -3.92
CA SER A 219 -1.49 5.28 -2.84
C SER A 219 -1.84 3.78 -2.92
N GLN A 220 -3.13 3.44 -3.10
CA GLN A 220 -3.57 2.06 -3.29
C GLN A 220 -2.99 1.42 -4.56
N GLU A 221 -2.96 2.12 -5.68
CA GLU A 221 -2.43 1.62 -6.96
C GLU A 221 -0.93 1.33 -6.87
N ARG A 222 -0.16 2.16 -6.14
CA ARG A 222 1.26 1.91 -5.87
C ARG A 222 1.47 0.59 -5.13
N PHE A 223 0.66 0.31 -4.11
CA PHE A 223 0.66 -0.99 -3.43
C PHE A 223 0.05 -2.13 -4.26
N SER A 224 -0.70 -1.77 -5.32
CA SER A 224 -1.34 -2.70 -6.24
C SER A 224 -0.51 -3.00 -7.50
N ARG A 225 0.75 -2.56 -7.59
CA ARG A 225 1.66 -2.96 -8.68
C ARG A 225 2.15 -4.41 -8.55
N ASN A 226 2.31 -5.09 -9.68
CA ASN A 226 2.61 -6.52 -9.73
C ASN A 226 4.01 -6.86 -9.23
N PHE A 227 4.13 -7.88 -8.39
CA PHE A 227 5.43 -8.43 -8.00
C PHE A 227 6.16 -9.11 -9.17
N GLY A 228 5.59 -9.16 -10.38
CA GLY A 228 6.13 -9.92 -11.51
C GLY A 228 6.15 -9.21 -12.87
N GLU A 229 5.81 -7.92 -12.95
CA GLU A 229 5.87 -7.16 -14.22
C GLU A 229 6.84 -5.99 -14.06
N GLY A 230 8.13 -6.31 -14.04
CA GLY A 230 9.23 -5.38 -14.11
C GLY A 230 10.29 -5.92 -15.05
N SER A 231 10.39 -5.31 -16.24
CA SER A 231 11.41 -5.49 -17.29
C SER A 231 11.34 -6.75 -18.17
N ALA A 232 10.42 -6.75 -19.13
CA ALA A 232 10.55 -7.54 -20.37
C ALA A 232 10.97 -6.67 -21.58
N VAL A 233 11.56 -5.49 -21.35
CA VAL A 233 11.87 -4.52 -22.44
C VAL A 233 13.37 -4.16 -22.53
N ALA A 234 14.27 -4.84 -21.82
CA ALA A 234 15.70 -4.47 -21.81
C ALA A 234 16.68 -5.56 -22.27
N GLU A 235 16.26 -6.62 -22.96
CA GLU A 235 17.16 -7.72 -23.37
C GLU A 235 17.16 -8.10 -24.87
N THR A 236 16.70 -7.22 -25.77
CA THR A 236 16.84 -7.43 -27.23
C THR A 236 17.83 -6.50 -27.93
N ALA A 237 18.64 -5.73 -27.19
CA ALA A 237 19.73 -4.92 -27.76
C ALA A 237 21.09 -5.44 -27.30
N GLY A 238 21.57 -6.53 -27.91
CA GLY A 238 22.85 -7.11 -27.50
C GLY A 238 23.34 -8.34 -28.25
N LYS A 239 23.08 -8.48 -29.56
CA LYS A 239 23.91 -9.36 -30.41
C LYS A 239 24.88 -8.52 -31.21
N LYS A 240 26.08 -8.34 -30.67
CA LYS A 240 27.26 -7.94 -31.44
C LYS A 240 27.60 -9.08 -32.40
N GLU A 241 27.56 -8.79 -33.69
CA GLU A 241 28.18 -9.65 -34.72
C GLU A 241 29.70 -9.66 -34.51
N PRO A 242 30.37 -10.81 -34.67
CA PRO A 242 31.83 -10.89 -34.60
C PRO A 242 32.46 -10.30 -35.88
N PRO A 243 33.67 -9.71 -35.79
CA PRO A 243 34.34 -9.12 -36.94
C PRO A 243 34.88 -10.20 -37.88
N ILE A 244 34.59 -10.04 -39.17
CA ILE A 244 35.14 -10.84 -40.26
C ILE A 244 36.62 -10.47 -40.41
N ILE A 245 37.50 -11.44 -40.18
CA ILE A 245 38.93 -11.36 -40.50
C ILE A 245 39.06 -11.66 -41.99
N HIS A 246 39.45 -10.67 -42.80
CA HIS A 246 39.93 -10.91 -44.16
C HIS A 246 41.47 -10.95 -44.13
N THR A 247 42.01 -12.15 -44.29
CA THR A 247 43.36 -12.40 -44.79
C THR A 247 43.30 -12.40 -46.31
N GLU A 248 43.90 -11.38 -46.93
CA GLU A 248 44.92 -11.43 -48.02
C GLU A 248 45.10 -10.03 -48.61
#